data_AF-I0H8D5-F1
#
_entry.id   AF-I0H8D5-F1
#
_cell.length_a   1.000
_cell.length_b   1.000
_cell.length_c   1.000
_cell.angle_alpha   90.00
_cell.angle_beta   90.00
_cell.angle_gamma   90.00
#
_symmetry.space_group_name_H-M   'P 1'
#
loop_
_entity.id
_entity.type
_entity.pdbx_description
1 polymer ?
#
loop_
_entity_poly.entity_id
_entity_poly.type
_entity_poly.pdbx_seq_one_letter_code
_entity_poly.pdbx_strand_id
1 'polypeptide(L)'
;MTRAGLVRHGFAVLVFLLMIGSGVDLLAHRAAGLGAPFLIAGVAGVAGSLAVMLGHPRAARIGMLAGAAAAAGAGWALAPGGMDRGFVIAAGAVAGGALAVFALLATPKRHPS
;
A
#
# COMPACT_ATOMS: atom_id res chain seq x y z
N MET A 1 13.34 -19.32 0.33
CA MET A 1 12.51 -18.57 1.31
C MET A 1 12.29 -19.44 2.54
N THR A 2 12.44 -18.90 3.74
CA THR A 2 12.07 -19.61 4.98
C THR A 2 10.54 -19.66 5.10
N ARG A 3 9.96 -20.69 5.75
CA ARG A 3 8.50 -20.79 5.98
C ARG A 3 7.91 -19.52 6.60
N ALA A 4 8.66 -18.88 7.52
CA ALA A 4 8.28 -17.62 8.14
C ALA A 4 8.13 -16.46 7.13
N GLY A 5 8.99 -16.41 6.11
CA GLY A 5 8.90 -15.41 5.03
C GLY A 5 7.64 -15.60 4.19
N LEU A 6 7.27 -16.84 3.89
CA LEU A 6 6.06 -17.15 3.12
C LEU A 6 4.79 -16.72 3.88
N VAL A 7 4.69 -17.06 5.17
CA VAL A 7 3.55 -16.68 6.01
C VAL A 7 3.40 -15.16 6.10
N ARG A 8 4.52 -14.43 6.29
CA ARG A 8 4.50 -12.98 6.37
C ARG A 8 4.00 -12.31 5.08
N HIS A 9 4.46 -12.77 3.92
CA HIS A 9 4.02 -12.22 2.64
C HIS A 9 2.58 -12.63 2.30
N GLY A 10 2.18 -13.86 2.63
CA GLY A 10 0.79 -14.31 2.49
C GLY A 10 -0.18 -13.48 3.34
N PHE A 11 0.20 -13.19 4.59
CA PHE A 11 -0.58 -12.29 5.45
C PHE A 11 -0.64 -10.86 4.90
N ALA A 12 0.48 -10.34 4.39
CA ALA A 12 0.50 -9.03 3.76
C ALA A 12 -0.41 -8.96 2.54
N VAL A 13 -0.42 -9.99 1.68
CA VAL A 13 -1.34 -10.10 0.54
C VAL A 13 -2.79 -10.04 1.03
N LEU A 14 -3.15 -10.76 2.08
CA LEU A 14 -4.50 -10.73 2.65
C LEU A 14 -4.88 -9.31 3.12
N VAL A 15 -3.98 -8.63 3.85
CA VAL A 15 -4.21 -7.25 4.33
C VAL A 15 -4.39 -6.28 3.16
N PHE A 16 -3.58 -6.39 2.11
CA PHE A 16 -3.71 -5.52 0.96
C PHE A 16 -4.94 -5.83 0.10
N LEU A 17 -5.36 -7.09 0.02
CA LEU A 17 -6.65 -7.47 -0.59
C LEU A 17 -7.83 -6.89 0.20
N LEU A 18 -7.77 -6.91 1.53
CA LEU A 18 -8.76 -6.25 2.37
C LEU A 18 -8.80 -4.73 2.11
N MET A 19 -7.64 -4.07 1.99
CA MET A 19 -7.58 -2.67 1.58
C MET A 19 -8.21 -2.41 0.22
N ILE A 20 -8.00 -3.30 -0.76
CA ILE A 20 -8.64 -3.19 -2.07
C ILE A 20 -10.16 -3.29 -1.91
N GLY A 21 -10.65 -4.29 -1.19
CA GLY A 21 -12.08 -4.45 -0.91
C GLY A 21 -12.70 -3.22 -0.25
N SER A 22 -12.05 -2.69 0.79
CA SER A 22 -12.48 -1.45 1.45
C SER A 22 -12.43 -0.24 0.51
N GLY A 23 -11.42 -0.15 -0.36
CA GLY A 23 -11.32 0.92 -1.35
C GLY A 23 -12.46 0.90 -2.37
N VAL A 24 -12.84 -0.29 -2.87
CA VAL A 24 -13.98 -0.48 -3.78
C VAL A 24 -15.28 -0.06 -3.09
N ASP A 25 -15.51 -0.48 -1.86
CA ASP A 25 -16.71 -0.13 -1.10
C ASP A 25 -16.81 1.39 -0.86
N LEU A 26 -15.71 2.04 -0.49
CA LEU A 26 -15.64 3.50 -0.34
C LEU A 26 -15.96 4.23 -1.65
N LEU A 27 -15.46 3.73 -2.79
CA LEU A 27 -15.78 4.28 -4.11
C LEU A 27 -17.27 4.12 -4.45
N ALA A 28 -17.86 2.97 -4.13
CA ALA A 28 -19.29 2.72 -4.32
C ALA A 28 -20.16 3.71 -3.51
N HIS A 29 -19.70 4.10 -2.32
CA HIS A 29 -20.34 5.11 -1.47
C HIS A 29 -19.92 6.56 -1.79
N ARG A 30 -19.33 6.80 -2.97
CA ARG A 30 -18.85 8.13 -3.44
C ARG A 30 -17.79 8.79 -2.55
N ALA A 31 -17.10 8.04 -1.69
CA ALA A 31 -15.99 8.51 -0.88
C ALA A 31 -14.65 8.39 -1.63
N ALA A 32 -14.56 8.97 -2.83
CA ALA A 32 -13.41 8.83 -3.73
C ALA A 32 -12.08 9.28 -3.07
N GLY A 33 -12.13 10.28 -2.19
CA GLY A 33 -10.97 10.76 -1.43
C GLY A 33 -10.31 9.69 -0.55
N LEU A 34 -11.09 8.74 -0.04
CA LEU A 34 -10.60 7.63 0.79
C LEU A 34 -10.42 6.34 -0.03
N GLY A 35 -11.31 6.09 -0.99
CA GLY A 35 -11.27 4.86 -1.79
C GLY A 35 -10.05 4.78 -2.71
N ALA A 36 -9.70 5.87 -3.39
CA ALA A 36 -8.55 5.91 -4.29
C ALA A 36 -7.20 5.60 -3.61
N PRO A 37 -6.82 6.25 -2.48
CA PRO A 37 -5.56 5.92 -1.81
C PRO A 37 -5.52 4.48 -1.30
N PHE A 38 -6.66 3.94 -0.84
CA PHE A 38 -6.76 2.55 -0.38
C PHE A 38 -6.56 1.56 -1.54
N LEU A 39 -7.16 1.81 -2.70
CA LEU A 39 -6.95 0.98 -3.88
C LEU A 39 -5.51 1.02 -4.36
N ILE A 40 -4.92 2.22 -4.48
CA ILE A 40 -3.55 2.38 -4.96
C ILE A 40 -2.58 1.63 -4.03
N ALA A 41 -2.69 1.84 -2.72
CA ALA A 41 -1.84 1.18 -1.74
C ALA A 41 -2.07 -0.34 -1.72
N GLY A 42 -3.32 -0.79 -1.80
CA GLY A 42 -3.67 -2.20 -1.86
C GLY A 42 -3.11 -2.91 -3.09
N VAL A 43 -3.32 -2.37 -4.30
CA VAL A 43 -2.81 -2.97 -5.55
C VAL A 43 -1.28 -3.01 -5.56
N ALA A 44 -0.62 -1.90 -5.20
CA ALA A 44 0.84 -1.86 -5.12
C ALA A 44 1.38 -2.83 -4.05
N GLY A 45 0.67 -2.98 -2.93
CA GLY A 45 1.00 -3.91 -1.86
C GLY A 45 0.89 -5.38 -2.27
N VAL A 46 -0.20 -5.77 -2.96
CA VAL A 46 -0.36 -7.12 -3.51
C VAL A 46 0.71 -7.39 -4.56
N ALA A 47 0.86 -6.51 -5.54
CA ALA A 47 1.82 -6.67 -6.63
C ALA A 47 3.26 -6.78 -6.11
N GLY A 48 3.66 -5.91 -5.17
CA GLY A 48 4.99 -5.97 -4.58
C GLY A 48 5.18 -7.21 -3.70
N SER A 49 4.15 -7.65 -2.96
CA SER A 49 4.26 -8.86 -2.12
C SER A 49 4.47 -10.10 -2.99
N LEU A 50 3.73 -10.22 -4.09
CA LEU A 50 3.91 -11.27 -5.09
C LEU A 50 5.28 -11.16 -5.77
N ALA A 51 5.72 -9.96 -6.14
CA ALA A 51 7.04 -9.76 -6.73
C ALA A 51 8.18 -10.18 -5.78
N VAL A 52 8.06 -9.94 -4.47
CA VAL A 52 9.03 -10.47 -3.48
C VAL A 52 9.00 -11.99 -3.44
N MET A 53 7.80 -12.61 -3.45
CA MET A 53 7.65 -14.07 -3.50
C MET A 53 8.27 -14.68 -4.77
N LEU A 54 8.18 -13.97 -5.90
CA LEU A 54 8.77 -14.35 -7.19
C LEU A 54 10.26 -14.00 -7.32
N GLY A 55 10.92 -13.53 -6.25
CA GLY A 55 12.36 -13.26 -6.27
C GLY A 55 12.78 -11.92 -6.86
N HIS A 56 11.85 -10.95 -6.98
CA HIS A 56 12.11 -9.61 -7.52
C HIS A 56 12.03 -8.50 -6.43
N PRO A 57 12.84 -8.56 -5.36
CA PRO A 57 12.65 -7.72 -4.18
C PRO A 57 12.95 -6.23 -4.45
N ARG A 58 13.87 -5.91 -5.37
CA ARG A 58 14.17 -4.50 -5.72
C ARG A 58 13.02 -3.82 -6.47
N ALA A 59 12.51 -4.50 -7.51
CA ALA A 59 11.38 -4.00 -8.28
C ALA A 59 10.14 -3.87 -7.39
N ALA A 60 9.90 -4.85 -6.51
CA ALA A 60 8.84 -4.80 -5.52
C ALA A 60 8.95 -3.56 -4.62
N ARG A 61 10.13 -3.31 -4.03
CA ARG A 61 10.34 -2.15 -3.15
C ARG A 61 10.11 -0.84 -3.88
N ILE A 62 10.64 -0.68 -5.08
CA ILE A 62 10.46 0.55 -5.88
C ILE A 62 8.98 0.75 -6.20
N GLY A 63 8.31 -0.30 -6.68
CA GLY A 63 6.87 -0.26 -7.01
C GLY A 63 6.00 0.08 -5.80
N MET A 64 6.29 -0.51 -4.64
CA MET A 64 5.57 -0.21 -3.40
C MET A 64 5.83 1.20 -2.89
N LEU A 65 7.06 1.72 -2.99
CA LEU A 65 7.37 3.10 -2.61
C LEU A 65 6.73 4.12 -3.55
N ALA A 66 6.73 3.84 -4.86
CA ALA A 66 6.02 4.63 -5.85
C ALA A 66 4.49 4.60 -5.59
N GLY A 67 3.95 3.42 -5.30
CA GLY A 67 2.54 3.25 -4.91
C GLY A 67 2.19 3.97 -3.62
N ALA A 68 3.09 3.98 -2.63
CA ALA A 68 2.91 4.71 -1.38
C ALA A 68 2.84 6.22 -1.61
N ALA A 69 3.75 6.76 -2.43
CA ALA A 69 3.74 8.17 -2.81
C ALA A 69 2.47 8.53 -3.60
N ALA A 70 2.04 7.66 -4.53
CA ALA A 70 0.82 7.84 -5.30
C ALA A 70 -0.44 7.80 -4.40
N ALA A 71 -0.49 6.90 -3.42
CA ALA A 71 -1.59 6.83 -2.46
C ALA A 71 -1.66 8.11 -1.60
N ALA A 72 -0.53 8.57 -1.06
CA ALA A 72 -0.49 9.82 -0.31
C ALA A 72 -0.90 11.03 -1.18
N GLY A 73 -0.40 11.10 -2.42
CA GLY A 73 -0.77 12.13 -3.38
C GLY A 73 -2.24 12.10 -3.76
N ALA A 74 -2.82 10.92 -3.97
CA ALA A 74 -4.24 10.76 -4.26
C ALA A 74 -5.12 11.22 -3.09
N GLY A 75 -4.78 10.83 -1.85
CA GLY A 75 -5.46 11.31 -0.65
C GLY A 75 -5.41 12.83 -0.52
N TRP A 76 -4.29 13.46 -0.90
CA TRP A 76 -4.17 14.92 -0.88
C TRP A 76 -4.95 15.61 -2.01
N ALA A 77 -4.89 15.08 -3.23
CA ALA A 77 -5.53 15.66 -4.41
C ALA A 77 -7.06 15.51 -4.39
N LEU A 78 -7.56 14.41 -3.81
CA LEU A 78 -8.99 14.08 -3.77
C LEU A 78 -9.64 14.46 -2.43
N ALA A 79 -8.91 15.09 -1.51
CA ALA A 79 -9.44 15.52 -0.24
C ALA A 79 -10.56 16.57 -0.45
N PRO A 80 -11.78 16.34 0.09
CA PRO A 80 -12.85 17.33 0.02
C PRO A 80 -12.44 18.64 0.68
N GLY A 81 -12.95 19.76 0.19
CA GLY A 81 -12.86 21.03 0.91
C GLY A 81 -13.69 20.97 2.20
N GLY A 82 -13.21 21.60 3.28
CA GLY A 82 -13.92 21.68 4.56
C GLY A 82 -13.28 20.86 5.68
N MET A 83 -14.05 20.57 6.74
CA MET A 83 -13.56 19.96 7.98
C MET A 83 -12.97 18.56 7.77
N ASP A 84 -13.44 17.82 6.76
CA ASP A 84 -13.03 16.44 6.53
C ASP A 84 -11.71 16.31 5.75
N ARG A 85 -11.16 17.43 5.25
CA ARG A 85 -9.94 17.45 4.43
C ARG A 85 -8.76 16.81 5.15
N GLY A 86 -8.56 17.18 6.41
CA GLY A 86 -7.45 16.68 7.23
C GLY A 86 -7.54 15.18 7.47
N PHE A 87 -8.74 14.65 7.67
CA PHE A 87 -8.99 13.23 7.84
C PHE A 87 -8.62 12.43 6.58
N VAL A 88 -9.05 12.89 5.41
CA VAL A 88 -8.76 12.20 4.14
C VAL A 88 -7.26 12.18 3.83
N ILE A 89 -6.57 13.31 4.06
CA ILE A 89 -5.11 13.40 3.91
C ILE A 89 -4.42 12.43 4.89
N ALA A 90 -4.84 12.42 6.15
CA ALA A 90 -4.28 11.53 7.16
C ALA A 90 -4.50 10.05 6.80
N ALA A 91 -5.70 9.68 6.35
CA ALA A 91 -6.01 8.32 5.91
C ALA A 91 -5.15 7.90 4.71
N GLY A 92 -4.99 8.78 3.71
CA GLY A 92 -4.10 8.55 2.58
C GLY A 92 -2.63 8.41 2.99
N ALA A 93 -2.17 9.22 3.93
CA ALA A 93 -0.82 9.14 4.48
C ALA A 93 -0.59 7.86 5.30
N VAL A 94 -1.59 7.39 6.05
CA VAL A 94 -1.52 6.11 6.77
C VAL A 94 -1.47 4.94 5.79
N ALA A 95 -2.32 4.94 4.75
CA ALA A 95 -2.31 3.92 3.71
C ALA A 95 -0.95 3.85 2.98
N GLY A 96 -0.44 5.00 2.51
CA GLY A 96 0.87 5.10 1.88
C GLY A 96 2.00 4.74 2.84
N GLY A 97 1.93 5.21 4.09
CA GLY A 97 2.92 4.93 5.14
C GLY A 97 3.01 3.45 5.47
N ALA A 98 1.87 2.77 5.63
CA ALA A 98 1.83 1.33 5.88
C ALA A 98 2.49 0.55 4.73
N LEU A 99 2.19 0.92 3.48
CA LEU A 99 2.82 0.31 2.31
C LEU A 99 4.32 0.58 2.26
N ALA A 100 4.76 1.82 2.54
CA ALA A 100 6.17 2.17 2.58
C ALA A 100 6.93 1.40 3.67
N VAL A 101 6.37 1.30 4.88
CA VAL A 101 6.94 0.51 5.98
C VAL A 101 7.06 -0.95 5.57
N PHE A 102 6.00 -1.51 4.96
CA PHE A 102 6.06 -2.88 4.47
C PHE A 102 7.16 -3.06 3.42
N ALA A 103 7.25 -2.16 2.44
CA ALA A 103 8.28 -2.19 1.40
C ALA A 103 9.68 -2.25 2.02
N LEU A 104 9.96 -1.41 3.02
CA LEU A 104 11.24 -1.35 3.72
C LEU A 104 11.55 -2.61 4.54
N LEU A 105 10.55 -3.20 5.19
CA LEU A 105 10.75 -4.36 6.05
C LEU A 105 10.70 -5.70 5.31
N ALA A 106 10.13 -5.74 4.10
CA ALA A 106 10.02 -6.93 3.27
C ALA A 106 11.24 -7.13 2.34
N THR A 107 12.04 -6.08 2.09
CA THR A 107 13.28 -6.21 1.30
C THR A 107 14.49 -6.51 2.20
N PRO A 108 15.23 -7.61 1.98
CA PRO A 108 16.47 -7.88 2.71
C PRO A 108 17.51 -6.77 2.50
N LYS A 109 18.20 -6.36 3.57
CA LYS A 109 19.40 -5.52 3.48
C LYS A 109 20.52 -6.32 2.81
N ARG A 110 21.19 -5.74 1.81
CA ARG A 110 22.45 -6.31 1.28
C ARG A 110 23.46 -6.38 2.43
N HIS A 111 23.96 -7.57 2.74
CA HIS A 111 25.27 -7.66 3.38
C HIS A 111 26.30 -7.29 2.30
N PRO A 112 27.13 -6.24 2.49
CA PRO A 112 28.32 -6.09 1.69
C PRO A 112 29.26 -7.24 2.06
N SER A 113 29.55 -8.10 1.07
CA SER A 113 30.66 -9.06 1.09
C SER A 113 31.97 -8.34 0.83
#